data_AF-A0A1J5BS70-F1
#
_entry.id   AF-A0A1J5BS70-F1
#
_cell.length_a   1.000
_cell.length_b   1.000
_cell.length_c   1.000
_cell.angle_alpha   90.00
_cell.angle_beta   90.00
_cell.angle_gamma   90.00
#
_symmetry.space_group_name_H-M   'P 1'
#
loop_
_entity.id
_entity.type
_entity.pdbx_description
1 polymer ?
#
loop_
_entity_poly.entity_id
_entity_poly.type
_entity_poly.pdbx_seq_one_letter_code
_entity_poly.pdbx_strand_id
1 'polypeptide(L)' 'MNFLHSCKRAAELISQSLDEPLDVVDSLRLRMHLSMCGNCRNVEEQFSLIHKLGDQIGTLDLCEEQLEPHLANSPLQE' A
#
# COMPACT_ATOMS: atom_id res chain seq x y z
N MET A 1 -18.66 13.20 -2.91
CA MET A 1 -20.06 12.77 -2.66
C MET A 1 -20.07 11.24 -2.64
N ASN A 2 -20.70 10.61 -1.65
CA ASN A 2 -20.49 9.18 -1.32
C ASN A 2 -21.42 8.23 -2.07
N PHE A 3 -20.89 7.08 -2.53
CA PHE A 3 -21.64 5.90 -2.98
C PHE A 3 -20.77 4.60 -2.93
N LEU A 4 -20.10 4.21 -1.85
CA LEU A 4 -20.65 4.00 -0.51
C LEU A 4 -19.65 4.27 0.65
N HIS A 5 -18.36 4.46 0.35
CA HIS A 5 -17.35 4.95 1.31
C HIS A 5 -16.90 6.37 0.97
N SER A 6 -16.35 7.08 1.97
CA SER A 6 -15.56 8.30 1.71
C SER A 6 -14.20 7.94 1.14
N CYS A 7 -13.54 8.85 0.41
CA CYS A 7 -12.21 8.60 -0.16
C CYS A 7 -11.17 8.19 0.90
N LYS A 8 -11.29 8.72 2.13
CA LYS A 8 -10.46 8.30 3.29
C LYS A 8 -10.72 6.84 3.67
N ARG A 9 -11.99 6.45 3.84
CA ARG A 9 -12.35 5.06 4.19
C ARG A 9 -12.03 4.09 3.04
N ALA A 10 -12.11 4.53 1.79
CA ALA A 10 -11.65 3.75 0.64
C ALA A 10 -10.13 3.52 0.69
N ALA A 11 -9.32 4.54 0.99
CA ALA A 11 -7.88 4.39 1.17
C ALA A 11 -7.50 3.46 2.34
N GLU A 12 -8.22 3.54 3.47
CA GLU A 12 -8.07 2.61 4.60
C GLU A 12 -8.34 1.16 4.17
N LEU A 13 -9.44 0.93 3.46
CA LEU A 13 -9.81 -0.42 2.96
C LEU A 13 -8.86 -0.95 1.89
N ILE A 14 -8.32 -0.08 1.02
CA ILE A 14 -7.27 -0.45 0.05
C ILE A 14 -6.05 -0.98 0.78
N SER A 15 -5.52 -0.24 1.76
CA SER A 15 -4.37 -0.68 2.56
C SER A 15 -4.69 -1.99 3.27
N GLN A 16 -5.82 -2.05 3.99
CA GLN A 16 -6.24 -3.23 4.74
C GLN A 16 -6.35 -4.48 3.84
N SER A 17 -6.82 -4.34 2.61
CA SER A 17 -6.98 -5.46 1.65
C SER A 17 -5.67 -6.11 1.18
N LEU A 18 -4.51 -5.48 1.43
CA LEU A 18 -3.18 -6.02 1.11
C LEU A 18 -2.63 -6.88 2.25
N ASP A 19 -3.02 -6.58 3.49
CA ASP A 19 -2.54 -7.22 4.70
C ASP A 19 -3.51 -8.33 5.18
N GLU A 20 -4.83 -8.11 5.04
CA GLU A 20 -5.88 -9.03 5.48
C GLU A 20 -7.09 -9.08 4.51
N PRO A 21 -7.81 -10.21 4.43
CA PRO A 21 -9.01 -10.28 3.61
C PRO A 21 -10.13 -9.40 4.17
N LEU A 22 -10.58 -8.42 3.38
CA LEU A 22 -11.73 -7.59 3.71
C LEU A 22 -13.04 -8.41 3.86
N ASP A 23 -13.95 -7.90 4.68
CA ASP A 23 -15.34 -8.35 4.67
C ASP A 23 -15.95 -8.23 3.26
N VAL A 24 -16.80 -9.20 2.90
CA VAL A 24 -17.39 -9.33 1.57
C VAL A 24 -18.21 -8.09 1.18
N VAL A 25 -18.88 -7.45 2.14
CA VAL A 25 -19.69 -6.25 1.91
C VAL A 25 -18.81 -5.04 1.68
N ASP A 26 -17.77 -4.84 2.50
CA ASP A 26 -16.84 -3.71 2.34
C ASP A 26 -15.98 -3.86 1.07
N SER A 27 -15.60 -5.08 0.68
CA SER A 27 -14.96 -5.36 -0.61
C SER A 27 -15.84 -4.96 -1.80
N LEU A 28 -17.14 -5.30 -1.77
CA LEU A 28 -18.09 -4.92 -2.81
C LEU A 28 -18.29 -3.39 -2.88
N ARG A 29 -18.43 -2.73 -1.72
CA ARG A 29 -18.55 -1.27 -1.62
C ARG A 29 -17.30 -0.54 -2.10
N LEU A 30 -16.12 -1.07 -1.80
CA LEU A 30 -14.84 -0.52 -2.28
C LEU A 30 -14.77 -0.60 -3.81
N ARG A 31 -15.08 -1.75 -4.41
CA ARG A 31 -15.13 -1.93 -5.87
C ARG A 31 -16.11 -0.95 -6.54
N MET A 32 -17.28 -0.72 -5.93
CA MET A 32 -18.21 0.31 -6.39
C MET A 32 -17.55 1.71 -6.33
N HIS A 33 -16.92 2.09 -5.22
CA HIS A 33 -16.24 3.38 -5.10
C HIS A 33 -15.12 3.58 -6.15
N LEU A 34 -14.30 2.55 -6.38
CA LEU A 34 -13.22 2.56 -7.38
C LEU A 34 -13.71 2.61 -8.84
N SER A 35 -14.96 2.21 -9.10
CA SER A 35 -15.58 2.34 -10.42
C SER A 35 -15.93 3.79 -10.78
N MET A 36 -16.11 4.67 -9.79
CA MET A 36 -16.59 6.05 -9.95
C MET A 36 -15.65 7.14 -9.38
N CYS A 37 -14.62 6.79 -8.60
CA CYS A 37 -13.61 7.74 -8.12
C CYS A 37 -12.22 7.42 -8.69
N GLY A 38 -11.79 8.19 -9.70
CA GLY A 38 -10.47 8.04 -10.34
C GLY A 38 -9.30 8.27 -9.38
N ASN A 39 -9.41 9.21 -8.43
CA ASN A 39 -8.37 9.45 -7.42
C ASN A 39 -8.11 8.21 -6.55
N CYS A 40 -9.18 7.54 -6.08
CA CYS A 40 -9.02 6.32 -5.27
C CYS A 40 -8.51 5.13 -6.09
N ARG A 41 -8.81 5.07 -7.40
CA ARG A 41 -8.19 4.09 -8.30
C ARG A 41 -6.69 4.31 -8.47
N ASN A 42 -6.25 5.54 -8.69
CA ASN A 42 -4.81 5.85 -8.73
C ASN A 42 -4.11 5.45 -7.41
N VAL A 43 -4.78 5.61 -6.26
CA VAL A 43 -4.25 5.15 -4.97
C VAL A 43 -4.16 3.61 -4.93
N GLU A 44 -5.22 2.89 -5.31
CA GLU A 44 -5.19 1.42 -5.42
C GLU A 44 -4.05 0.93 -6.34
N GLU A 45 -3.88 1.55 -7.51
CA GLU A 45 -2.81 1.23 -8.46
C GLU A 45 -1.42 1.43 -7.84
N GLN A 46 -1.18 2.55 -7.14
CA GLN A 46 0.09 2.81 -6.44
C GLN A 46 0.37 1.77 -5.34
N PHE A 47 -0.63 1.46 -4.52
CA PHE A 47 -0.52 0.44 -3.48
C PHE A 47 -0.27 -0.96 -4.06
N SER A 48 -0.96 -1.33 -5.15
CA SER A 48 -0.74 -2.60 -5.86
C SER A 48 0.66 -2.71 -6.44
N LEU A 49 1.23 -1.61 -6.96
CA LEU A 49 2.62 -1.58 -7.44
C LEU A 49 3.62 -1.79 -6.30
N ILE A 50 3.44 -1.10 -5.17
CA ILE A 50 4.29 -1.26 -3.97
C ILE A 50 4.26 -2.71 -3.47
N HIS A 51 3.07 -3.30 -3.35
CA HIS A 51 2.91 -4.68 -2.89
C HIS A 51 3.57 -5.70 -3.85
N LYS A 52 3.41 -5.53 -5.17
CA LYS A 52 4.09 -6.37 -6.19
C LYS A 52 5.61 -6.26 -6.16
N LEU A 53 6.16 -5.09 -5.80
CA LEU A 53 7.60 -4.91 -5.62
C LEU A 53 8.07 -5.56 -4.31
N GLY A 54 7.29 -5.46 -3.24
CA GLY A 54 7.56 -6.13 -1.96
C GLY A 54 7.59 -7.66 -2.08
N ASP A 55 6.64 -8.24 -2.84
CA ASP A 55 6.60 -9.68 -3.14
C ASP A 55 7.88 -10.16 -3.85
N GLN A 56 8.32 -9.42 -4.88
CA GLN A 56 9.59 -9.71 -5.57
C GLN A 56 10.81 -9.61 -4.65
N ILE A 57 10.85 -8.64 -3.72
CA ILE A 57 11.91 -8.53 -2.72
C ILE A 57 11.87 -9.71 -1.73
N GLY A 58 10.68 -10.16 -1.31
CA GLY A 58 10.52 -11.33 -0.45
C GLY A 58 10.95 -12.64 -1.12
N THR A 59 10.83 -12.74 -2.46
CA THR A 59 11.36 -13.88 -3.24
C THR A 59 12.85 -13.76 -3.57
N LEU A 60 13.45 -12.59 -3.40
CA LEU A 60 14.89 -12.43 -3.48
C LEU A 60 15.48 -12.95 -2.17
N ASP A 61 15.84 -14.23 -2.16
CA ASP A 61 16.58 -14.87 -1.07
C ASP A 61 17.85 -14.05 -0.80
N LEU A 62 17.79 -13.20 0.22
CA LEU A 62 18.92 -12.43 0.73
C LEU A 62 19.84 -13.40 1.47
N CYS A 63 20.57 -14.22 0.70
CA CYS A 63 21.82 -14.80 1.14
C CYS A 63 22.72 -13.64 1.61
N GLU A 64 22.77 -13.50 2.93
CA GLU A 64 23.09 -12.25 3.61
C GLU A 64 24.58 -11.91 3.55
N GLU A 65 24.97 -11.06 2.61
CA GLU A 65 26.27 -10.40 2.64
C GLU A 65 26.18 -8.98 2.05
N GLN A 66 25.45 -8.08 2.73
CA GLN A 66 25.65 -6.61 2.72
C GLN A 66 24.68 -5.85 3.66
N LEU A 67 24.54 -6.28 4.92
CA LEU A 67 24.04 -5.41 5.98
C LEU A 67 25.17 -4.50 6.48
N GLU A 68 25.53 -3.48 5.69
CA GLU A 68 26.46 -2.45 6.17
C GLU A 68 25.73 -1.43 7.06
N PRO A 69 26.15 -1.25 8.33
CA PRO A 69 25.47 -0.37 9.26
C PRO A 69 25.78 1.09 8.95
N HIS A 70 24.95 1.72 8.12
CA HIS A 70 25.00 3.16 7.83
C HIS A 70 24.48 4.04 8.98
N LEU A 71 24.88 3.73 10.23
CA LEU A 71 24.76 4.64 11.37
C LEU A 71 26.11 5.32 11.67
N ALA A 72 26.68 5.93 10.65
CA ALA A 72 27.81 6.86 10.78
C ALA A 72 27.64 8.02 9.79
N ASN A 73 27.89 9.24 10.27
CA ASN A 73 27.96 10.50 9.53
C ASN A 73 26.63 11.20 9.18
N SER A 74 26.04 11.84 10.19
CA SER A 74 25.53 13.22 10.01
C SER A 74 26.54 14.19 10.62
N PRO A 75 27.32 14.95 9.83
CA PRO A 75 28.31 15.88 10.35
C PRO A 75 27.73 17.31 10.52
N LEU A 76 27.91 17.89 11.73
CA LEU A 76 27.91 19.34 12.01
C LEU A 76 26.54 20.05 11.74
N GLN A 77 26.26 21.30 12.14
CA GLN A 77 26.99 22.31 12.91
C GLN A 77 25.94 23.17 13.65
N GLU A 78 26.19 23.80 14.80
CA GLU A 78 27.44 23.86 15.59
C GLU A 78 27.66 22.63 16.49
#